data_AF-A0A7I9YHS5-F1
#
_entry.id   AF-A0A7I9YHS5-F1
#
_cell.length_a   1.000
_cell.length_b   1.000
_cell.length_c   1.000
_cell.angle_alpha   90.00
_cell.angle_beta   90.00
_cell.angle_gamma   90.00
#
_symmetry.space_group_name_H-M   'P 1'
#
loop_
_entity.id
_entity.type
_entity.pdbx_description
1 polymer ?
#
loop_
_entity_poly.entity_id
_entity_poly.type
_entity_poly.pdbx_seq_one_letter_code
_entity_poly.pdbx_strand_id
1 'polypeptide(L)'
;MPTSTNIGQPAASGALFEVAEPFGKNVSGSAVAQRSAAIIEALSAAGGWGNGNAFQIDFSIPIFYADRNTPRMQVVGAEEYCFGGPDCDQVPARMPVPPNAYIEGSSDLTCDPSGNTEGQGDCHLLVVERDEHKLYEIYQGSKRDDAIAAVGFFVWDLNKSYPETLRGDQCTSADAAGFPIAALLPTADEVASGAVNHPLRFILPNSHMREGVYVRPATHAGGPQNSDPNAPPYGVWFRLRADFDESKYSKSEKVILKALKTYGMLLSDGGEIPLTFADDRTNTAKWSSLGIKADSFNHIGVDQFDVVELGPDIPLTYECVRNP
;
A
#
# COMPACT_ATOMS: atom_id res chain seq x y z
N MET A 1 -0.69 -5.01 32.92
CA MET A 1 -2.14 -5.00 32.67
C MET A 1 -2.66 -3.57 32.77
N PRO A 2 -3.67 -3.15 31.99
CA PRO A 2 -4.22 -3.82 30.81
C PRO A 2 -4.10 -2.91 29.58
N THR A 3 -3.50 -3.35 28.48
CA THR A 3 -3.86 -2.77 27.18
C THR A 3 -5.17 -3.45 26.82
N SER A 4 -6.25 -2.67 26.93
CA SER A 4 -7.59 -3.05 26.55
C SER A 4 -7.54 -3.79 25.21
N THR A 5 -8.07 -5.01 25.16
CA THR A 5 -8.49 -5.63 23.90
C THR A 5 -9.39 -4.62 23.20
N ASN A 6 -8.90 -4.06 22.11
CA ASN A 6 -9.58 -3.05 21.33
C ASN A 6 -10.65 -3.77 20.51
N ILE A 7 -11.79 -4.08 21.15
CA ILE A 7 -12.92 -4.67 20.45
C ILE A 7 -13.50 -3.58 19.54
N GLY A 8 -13.24 -3.71 18.23
CA GLY A 8 -14.07 -3.17 17.14
C GLY A 8 -14.41 -1.69 17.21
N GLN A 9 -13.42 -0.81 17.37
CA GLN A 9 -13.68 0.61 17.10
C GLN A 9 -14.04 0.77 15.61
N PRO A 10 -15.04 1.59 15.28
CA PRO A 10 -15.40 1.86 13.89
C PRO A 10 -14.21 2.53 13.19
N ALA A 11 -14.01 2.18 11.91
CA ALA A 11 -12.99 2.81 11.10
C ALA A 11 -13.26 4.32 10.92
N ALA A 12 -12.24 5.04 10.46
CA ALA A 12 -12.42 6.43 10.04
C ALA A 12 -13.43 6.50 8.89
N SER A 13 -14.27 7.54 8.87
CA SER A 13 -15.26 7.72 7.81
C SER A 13 -14.58 7.73 6.43
N GLY A 14 -15.02 6.87 5.52
CA GLY A 14 -14.45 6.75 4.18
C GLY A 14 -13.27 5.80 4.05
N ALA A 15 -12.81 5.18 5.14
CA ALA A 15 -11.84 4.08 5.06
C ALA A 15 -12.44 2.84 4.38
N LEU A 16 -11.59 2.05 3.73
CA LEU A 16 -12.00 0.83 3.04
C LEU A 16 -12.41 -0.29 4.00
N PHE A 17 -11.66 -0.45 5.10
CA PHE A 17 -12.02 -1.37 6.18
C PHE A 17 -13.10 -0.73 7.05
N GLU A 18 -14.08 -1.51 7.49
CA GLU A 18 -15.22 -1.02 8.28
C GLU A 18 -14.90 -0.95 9.78
N VAL A 19 -13.82 -1.60 10.18
CA VAL A 19 -13.27 -1.61 11.53
C VAL A 19 -11.88 -0.99 11.55
N ALA A 20 -11.49 -0.44 12.69
CA ALA A 20 -10.20 0.19 12.86
C ALA A 20 -9.07 -0.86 12.79
N GLU A 21 -8.12 -0.62 11.87
CA GLU A 21 -6.98 -1.50 11.62
C GLU A 21 -5.67 -0.95 12.19
N PRO A 22 -4.69 -1.81 12.51
CA PRO A 22 -3.38 -1.38 13.02
C PRO A 22 -2.63 -0.41 12.10
N PHE A 23 -2.85 -0.45 10.79
CA PHE A 23 -2.25 0.52 9.87
C PHE A 23 -3.09 1.81 9.76
N GLY A 24 -4.37 1.84 10.15
CA GLY A 24 -5.28 2.97 9.93
C GLY A 24 -5.29 4.07 11.00
N LYS A 25 -4.30 4.10 11.91
CA LYS A 25 -4.32 4.97 13.10
C LYS A 25 -4.09 6.44 12.74
N ASN A 26 -4.70 7.36 13.49
CA ASN A 26 -4.30 8.77 13.47
C ASN A 26 -3.00 8.92 14.27
N VAL A 27 -1.93 9.31 13.58
CA VAL A 27 -0.58 9.45 14.13
C VAL A 27 -0.13 10.91 14.29
N SER A 28 -1.01 11.89 14.07
CA SER A 28 -0.67 13.32 14.22
C SER A 28 -0.13 13.68 15.60
N GLY A 29 -0.59 13.00 16.65
CA GLY A 29 -0.14 13.17 18.03
C GLY A 29 0.91 12.15 18.50
N SER A 30 1.32 11.21 17.65
CA SER A 30 2.27 10.17 18.03
C SER A 30 3.66 10.74 18.30
N ALA A 31 4.37 10.13 19.24
CA ALA A 31 5.74 10.52 19.55
C ALA A 31 6.67 10.25 18.36
N VAL A 32 7.60 11.18 18.12
CA VAL A 32 8.68 10.99 17.16
C VAL A 32 9.59 9.88 17.68
N ALA A 33 9.90 8.91 16.83
CA ALA A 33 10.78 7.80 17.18
C ALA A 33 12.18 8.31 17.50
N GLN A 34 12.85 7.70 18.49
CA GLN A 34 14.21 8.07 18.86
C GLN A 34 15.20 8.01 17.68
N ARG A 35 14.98 7.07 16.75
CA ARG A 35 15.78 6.88 15.53
C ARG A 35 15.34 7.73 14.33
N SER A 36 14.31 8.59 14.47
CA SER A 36 13.77 9.38 13.36
C SER A 36 14.87 10.14 12.61
N ALA A 37 15.66 10.97 13.31
CA ALA A 37 16.72 11.77 12.69
C ALA A 37 17.76 10.91 11.96
N ALA A 38 18.15 9.77 12.54
CA ALA A 38 19.12 8.87 11.93
C ALA A 38 18.56 8.18 10.67
N ILE A 39 17.27 7.81 10.68
CA ILE A 39 16.60 7.23 9.50
C ILE A 39 16.48 8.26 8.38
N ILE A 40 16.11 9.50 8.70
CA ILE A 40 16.03 10.59 7.72
C ILE A 40 17.42 10.90 7.12
N GLU A 41 18.46 10.91 7.95
CA GLU A 41 19.84 11.12 7.49
C GLU A 41 20.32 9.98 6.58
N ALA A 42 20.10 8.72 6.99
CA ALA A 42 20.46 7.55 6.20
C ALA A 42 19.72 7.51 4.85
N LEU A 43 18.41 7.79 4.85
CA LEU A 43 17.63 7.87 3.63
C LEU A 43 18.11 9.02 2.72
N SER A 44 18.41 10.19 3.30
CA SER A 44 18.98 11.32 2.54
C SER A 44 20.32 10.94 1.89
N ALA A 45 21.19 10.25 2.64
CA ALA A 45 22.50 9.79 2.17
C ALA A 45 22.40 8.71 1.08
N ALA A 46 21.35 7.89 1.13
CA ALA A 46 21.07 6.87 0.12
C ALA A 46 20.58 7.46 -1.21
N GLY A 47 20.15 8.73 -1.26
CA GLY A 47 19.58 9.37 -2.45
C GLY A 47 18.14 9.84 -2.28
N GLY A 48 17.62 9.83 -1.04
CA GLY A 48 16.29 10.30 -0.69
C GLY A 48 15.18 9.40 -1.26
N TRP A 49 14.17 10.00 -1.87
CA TRP A 49 12.97 9.28 -2.32
C TRP A 49 13.15 8.30 -3.48
N GLY A 50 14.33 8.25 -4.11
CA GLY A 50 14.49 7.62 -5.43
C GLY A 50 14.23 8.60 -6.56
N ASN A 51 14.45 8.15 -7.81
CA ASN A 51 14.26 8.94 -9.03
C ASN A 51 14.76 10.41 -8.96
N GLY A 52 15.99 10.63 -8.47
CA GLY A 52 16.56 11.97 -8.30
C GLY A 52 16.05 12.73 -7.06
N ASN A 53 15.68 12.01 -6.00
CA ASN A 53 15.09 12.54 -4.77
C ASN A 53 13.78 13.31 -5.01
N ALA A 54 12.95 12.80 -5.92
CA ALA A 54 11.67 13.39 -6.26
C ALA A 54 10.56 12.67 -5.49
N PHE A 55 9.77 13.42 -4.70
CA PHE A 55 8.56 12.89 -4.06
C PHE A 55 7.40 12.78 -5.07
N GLN A 56 7.61 11.92 -6.06
CA GLN A 56 6.79 11.75 -7.25
C GLN A 56 5.65 10.74 -7.03
N ILE A 57 4.57 10.91 -7.79
CA ILE A 57 3.40 10.03 -7.79
C ILE A 57 3.35 9.19 -9.07
N ASP A 58 3.11 7.89 -8.88
CA ASP A 58 2.59 6.97 -9.90
C ASP A 58 1.07 6.80 -9.76
N PHE A 59 0.38 6.58 -10.88
CA PHE A 59 -1.08 6.47 -10.98
C PHE A 59 -1.53 5.18 -11.66
N SER A 60 -0.71 4.13 -11.67
CA SER A 60 -0.92 2.98 -12.55
C SER A 60 -1.85 1.90 -12.00
N ILE A 61 -2.02 1.81 -10.67
CA ILE A 61 -2.77 0.74 -10.00
C ILE A 61 -4.26 1.07 -9.90
N PRO A 62 -5.17 0.35 -10.58
CA PRO A 62 -6.60 0.56 -10.43
C PRO A 62 -7.21 -0.11 -9.20
N ILE A 63 -8.25 0.53 -8.66
CA ILE A 63 -9.16 -0.08 -7.68
C ILE A 63 -10.53 -0.20 -8.33
N PHE A 64 -11.04 -1.43 -8.44
CA PHE A 64 -12.39 -1.68 -8.91
C PHE A 64 -13.34 -1.96 -7.76
N TYR A 65 -14.60 -1.61 -7.96
CA TYR A 65 -15.68 -1.92 -7.03
C TYR A 65 -16.68 -2.85 -7.69
N ALA A 66 -17.09 -3.87 -6.93
CA ALA A 66 -18.01 -4.92 -7.33
C ALA A 66 -19.15 -5.07 -6.31
N ASP A 67 -20.17 -5.81 -6.73
CA ASP A 67 -21.32 -6.21 -5.95
C ASP A 67 -21.74 -7.65 -6.29
N ARG A 68 -22.79 -8.16 -5.63
CA ARG A 68 -23.26 -9.54 -5.79
C ARG A 68 -23.64 -9.92 -7.23
N ASN A 69 -23.90 -8.93 -8.09
CA ASN A 69 -24.29 -9.14 -9.48
C ASN A 69 -23.08 -9.11 -10.44
N THR A 70 -21.91 -8.74 -9.94
CA THR A 70 -20.69 -8.68 -10.72
C THR A 70 -20.27 -10.09 -11.15
N PRO A 71 -20.00 -10.35 -12.44
CA PRO A 71 -19.52 -11.64 -12.89
C PRO A 71 -18.24 -12.06 -12.15
N ARG A 72 -18.16 -13.34 -11.80
CA ARG A 72 -16.97 -13.89 -11.17
C ARG A 72 -16.13 -14.69 -12.15
N MET A 73 -14.84 -14.42 -12.20
CA MET A 73 -13.87 -15.23 -12.94
C MET A 73 -13.19 -16.23 -11.99
N GLN A 74 -12.70 -17.33 -12.55
CA GLN A 74 -11.82 -18.23 -11.83
C GLN A 74 -10.43 -17.59 -11.71
N VAL A 75 -9.81 -17.73 -10.55
CA VAL A 75 -8.39 -17.42 -10.34
C VAL A 75 -7.64 -18.74 -10.25
N VAL A 76 -6.55 -18.87 -11.00
CA VAL A 76 -5.69 -20.06 -11.04
C VAL A 76 -4.24 -19.66 -10.79
N GLY A 77 -3.45 -20.56 -10.19
CA GLY A 77 -2.03 -20.30 -9.95
C GLY A 77 -1.23 -20.31 -11.25
N ALA A 78 -0.33 -19.32 -11.40
CA ALA A 78 0.60 -19.22 -12.53
C ALA A 78 2.01 -19.72 -12.16
N GLU A 79 2.52 -19.29 -11.01
CA GLU A 79 3.83 -19.64 -10.44
C GLU A 79 3.76 -19.62 -8.90
N GLU A 80 4.78 -20.12 -8.20
CA GLU A 80 4.80 -20.19 -6.74
C GLU A 80 5.42 -18.94 -6.09
N TYR A 81 4.65 -17.85 -5.94
CA TYR A 81 5.09 -16.67 -5.16
C TYR A 81 5.27 -16.99 -3.68
N CYS A 82 4.29 -17.70 -3.12
CA CYS A 82 4.23 -18.02 -1.71
C CYS A 82 4.98 -19.33 -1.36
N PHE A 83 5.73 -19.91 -2.30
CA PHE A 83 6.50 -21.15 -2.12
C PHE A 83 5.70 -22.32 -1.51
N GLY A 84 4.39 -22.41 -1.85
CA GLY A 84 3.45 -23.37 -1.26
C GLY A 84 3.06 -23.10 0.20
N GLY A 85 3.55 -22.00 0.78
CA GLY A 85 3.25 -21.50 2.11
C GLY A 85 1.88 -20.83 2.24
N PRO A 86 1.46 -20.52 3.48
CA PRO A 86 0.10 -20.08 3.77
C PRO A 86 -0.14 -18.57 3.54
N ASP A 87 0.86 -17.84 3.04
CA ASP A 87 0.81 -16.40 2.72
C ASP A 87 -0.30 -16.06 1.72
N CYS A 88 -0.36 -16.84 0.64
CA CYS A 88 -1.36 -16.74 -0.42
C CYS A 88 -2.65 -17.44 -0.02
N ASP A 89 -3.77 -16.92 -0.48
CA ASP A 89 -5.04 -17.64 -0.43
C ASP A 89 -5.07 -18.75 -1.50
N GLN A 90 -5.75 -19.84 -1.16
CA GLN A 90 -5.76 -21.05 -2.00
C GLN A 90 -6.42 -20.80 -3.36
N VAL A 91 -5.78 -21.30 -4.42
CA VAL A 91 -6.32 -21.36 -5.78
C VAL A 91 -6.44 -22.83 -6.24
N PRO A 92 -7.45 -23.19 -7.06
CA PRO A 92 -8.38 -22.31 -7.75
C PRO A 92 -9.39 -21.63 -6.83
N ALA A 93 -9.64 -20.34 -7.07
CA ALA A 93 -10.62 -19.54 -6.36
C ALA A 93 -11.55 -18.80 -7.34
N ARG A 94 -12.48 -18.01 -6.81
CA ARG A 94 -13.31 -17.10 -7.62
C ARG A 94 -13.31 -15.71 -7.02
N MET A 95 -13.08 -14.71 -7.86
CA MET A 95 -13.18 -13.30 -7.49
C MET A 95 -14.16 -12.58 -8.44
N PRO A 96 -14.84 -11.53 -7.97
CA PRO A 96 -15.58 -10.64 -8.86
C PRO A 96 -14.61 -9.92 -9.79
N VAL A 97 -14.98 -9.81 -11.07
CA VAL A 97 -14.21 -9.04 -12.05
C VAL A 97 -15.21 -8.19 -12.85
N PRO A 98 -15.27 -6.87 -12.59
CA PRO A 98 -16.13 -5.97 -13.36
C PRO A 98 -15.84 -6.04 -14.86
N PRO A 99 -16.85 -5.92 -15.74
CA PRO A 99 -16.64 -6.02 -17.19
C PRO A 99 -15.67 -4.99 -17.78
N ASN A 100 -15.46 -3.88 -17.08
CA ASN A 100 -14.51 -2.81 -17.45
C ASN A 100 -13.17 -2.90 -16.70
N ALA A 101 -12.90 -4.02 -16.01
CA ALA A 101 -11.66 -4.23 -15.30
C ALA A 101 -10.47 -4.33 -16.26
N TYR A 102 -9.32 -3.84 -15.79
CA TYR A 102 -8.03 -3.92 -16.45
C TYR A 102 -6.95 -4.10 -15.39
N ILE A 103 -5.80 -4.60 -15.81
CA ILE A 103 -4.65 -4.78 -14.93
C ILE A 103 -3.80 -3.50 -14.94
N GLU A 104 -3.08 -3.25 -13.85
CA GLU A 104 -2.04 -2.21 -13.77
C GLU A 104 -1.20 -2.14 -15.04
N GLY A 105 -0.95 -0.91 -15.52
CA GLY A 105 -0.16 -0.70 -16.74
C GLY A 105 -0.77 -1.24 -18.04
N SER A 106 -2.01 -1.73 -17.99
CA SER A 106 -2.65 -2.44 -19.10
C SER A 106 -3.97 -1.78 -19.51
N SER A 107 -4.38 -1.99 -20.76
CA SER A 107 -5.68 -1.52 -21.27
C SER A 107 -6.83 -2.50 -21.01
N ASP A 108 -6.50 -3.74 -20.66
CA ASP A 108 -7.44 -4.83 -20.40
C ASP A 108 -6.88 -5.80 -19.34
N LEU A 109 -7.43 -7.00 -19.26
CA LEU A 109 -7.03 -8.02 -18.29
C LEU A 109 -5.78 -8.82 -18.71
N THR A 110 -5.09 -8.45 -19.78
CA THR A 110 -3.84 -9.08 -20.21
C THR A 110 -2.67 -8.18 -19.86
N CYS A 111 -1.75 -8.72 -19.06
CA CYS A 111 -0.50 -8.07 -18.67
C CYS A 111 0.69 -9.02 -18.89
N ASP A 112 1.85 -8.43 -19.15
CA ASP A 112 3.16 -9.06 -19.25
C ASP A 112 3.92 -8.91 -17.92
N PRO A 113 3.92 -9.94 -17.06
CA PRO A 113 4.60 -9.86 -15.76
C PRO A 113 6.12 -9.99 -15.86
N SER A 114 6.69 -10.15 -17.06
CA SER A 114 8.15 -10.29 -17.23
C SER A 114 8.91 -8.97 -17.04
N GLY A 115 8.21 -7.83 -16.96
CA GLY A 115 8.81 -6.50 -16.87
C GLY A 115 9.42 -5.99 -18.18
N ASN A 116 9.22 -6.71 -19.30
CA ASN A 116 9.73 -6.31 -20.62
C ASN A 116 8.81 -5.32 -21.35
N THR A 117 7.58 -5.15 -20.86
CA THR A 117 6.61 -4.19 -21.40
C THR A 117 6.56 -2.97 -20.48
N GLU A 118 6.75 -1.78 -21.06
CA GLU A 118 6.77 -0.52 -20.30
C GLU A 118 5.48 -0.33 -19.49
N GLY A 119 5.63 -0.02 -18.20
CA GLY A 119 4.52 0.15 -17.27
C GLY A 119 3.92 -1.15 -16.74
N GLN A 120 4.43 -2.32 -17.14
CA GLN A 120 3.99 -3.64 -16.68
C GLN A 120 5.11 -4.36 -15.93
N GLY A 121 4.75 -5.36 -15.14
CA GLY A 121 5.68 -6.11 -14.28
C GLY A 121 4.94 -6.72 -13.11
N ASP A 122 4.45 -5.89 -12.18
CA ASP A 122 3.71 -6.38 -11.02
C ASP A 122 2.25 -6.74 -11.35
N CYS A 123 1.67 -6.09 -12.36
CA CYS A 123 0.39 -6.49 -12.96
C CYS A 123 -0.72 -6.70 -11.91
N HIS A 124 -0.93 -5.72 -11.03
CA HIS A 124 -1.93 -5.79 -9.98
C HIS A 124 -3.37 -5.75 -10.51
N LEU A 125 -4.27 -6.50 -9.85
CA LEU A 125 -5.72 -6.37 -10.00
C LEU A 125 -6.37 -6.32 -8.61
N LEU A 126 -6.95 -5.17 -8.25
CA LEU A 126 -7.56 -4.92 -6.94
C LEU A 126 -9.07 -4.75 -7.09
N VAL A 127 -9.87 -5.58 -6.41
CA VAL A 127 -11.34 -5.54 -6.48
C VAL A 127 -11.96 -5.58 -5.09
N VAL A 128 -12.71 -4.53 -4.76
CA VAL A 128 -13.51 -4.41 -3.54
C VAL A 128 -14.92 -4.91 -3.83
N GLU A 129 -15.33 -6.01 -3.20
CA GLU A 129 -16.70 -6.53 -3.24
C GLU A 129 -17.48 -6.01 -2.03
N ARG A 130 -18.48 -5.18 -2.28
CA ARG A 130 -19.21 -4.42 -1.26
C ARG A 130 -20.27 -5.22 -0.50
N ASP A 131 -20.87 -6.23 -1.12
CA ASP A 131 -21.94 -7.04 -0.50
C ASP A 131 -21.36 -8.18 0.38
N GLU A 132 -20.16 -8.66 0.07
CA GLU A 132 -19.38 -9.67 0.79
C GLU A 132 -18.38 -9.07 1.75
N HIS A 133 -18.15 -7.75 1.68
CA HIS A 133 -17.18 -7.03 2.49
C HIS A 133 -15.76 -7.61 2.34
N LYS A 134 -15.33 -7.80 1.08
CA LYS A 134 -14.03 -8.39 0.76
C LYS A 134 -13.22 -7.51 -0.16
N LEU A 135 -11.92 -7.50 0.05
CA LEU A 135 -10.95 -6.98 -0.91
C LEU A 135 -10.16 -8.16 -1.48
N TYR A 136 -10.15 -8.26 -2.80
CA TYR A 136 -9.39 -9.24 -3.58
C TYR A 136 -8.21 -8.54 -4.23
N GLU A 137 -7.00 -9.04 -4.03
CA GLU A 137 -5.78 -8.49 -4.60
C GLU A 137 -4.99 -9.59 -5.29
N ILE A 138 -4.58 -9.32 -6.53
CA ILE A 138 -3.71 -10.18 -7.32
C ILE A 138 -2.37 -9.49 -7.52
N TYR A 139 -1.31 -10.28 -7.40
CA TYR A 139 0.04 -9.95 -7.83
C TYR A 139 0.43 -10.82 -9.03
N GLN A 140 1.05 -10.19 -10.03
CA GLN A 140 1.40 -10.73 -11.34
C GLN A 140 0.23 -11.46 -12.01
N GLY A 141 -0.87 -10.73 -12.21
CA GLY A 141 -2.07 -11.22 -12.85
C GLY A 141 -2.02 -11.14 -14.37
N SER A 142 -2.60 -12.12 -15.06
CA SER A 142 -2.90 -12.00 -16.49
C SER A 142 -4.02 -12.98 -16.87
N LYS A 143 -4.97 -12.52 -17.68
CA LYS A 143 -6.04 -13.37 -18.20
C LYS A 143 -5.46 -14.48 -19.10
N ARG A 144 -5.83 -15.72 -18.79
CA ARG A 144 -5.52 -16.93 -19.57
C ARG A 144 -6.83 -17.68 -19.81
N ASP A 145 -7.26 -17.74 -21.06
CA ASP A 145 -8.58 -18.25 -21.45
C ASP A 145 -9.72 -17.55 -20.67
N ASP A 146 -10.54 -18.29 -19.94
CA ASP A 146 -11.67 -17.78 -19.14
C ASP A 146 -11.31 -17.53 -17.66
N ALA A 147 -10.02 -17.63 -17.29
CA ALA A 147 -9.51 -17.44 -15.94
C ALA A 147 -8.51 -16.28 -15.85
N ILE A 148 -8.29 -15.79 -14.62
CA ILE A 148 -7.13 -14.97 -14.29
C ILE A 148 -6.05 -15.89 -13.74
N ALA A 149 -4.91 -15.97 -14.42
CA ALA A 149 -3.72 -16.59 -13.87
C ALA A 149 -3.02 -15.58 -12.96
N ALA A 150 -2.66 -15.99 -11.75
CA ALA A 150 -2.08 -15.13 -10.73
C ALA A 150 -0.89 -15.84 -10.06
N VAL A 151 0.19 -15.10 -9.80
CA VAL A 151 1.34 -15.59 -9.03
C VAL A 151 1.07 -15.42 -7.53
N GLY A 152 0.42 -14.31 -7.15
CA GLY A 152 -0.13 -14.11 -5.80
C GLY A 152 -1.63 -13.81 -5.83
N PHE A 153 -2.38 -14.38 -4.89
CA PHE A 153 -3.81 -14.11 -4.69
C PHE A 153 -4.10 -13.94 -3.20
N PHE A 154 -4.72 -12.82 -2.85
CA PHE A 154 -4.93 -12.42 -1.46
C PHE A 154 -6.34 -11.91 -1.26
N VAL A 155 -6.98 -12.35 -0.17
CA VAL A 155 -8.34 -11.98 0.21
C VAL A 155 -8.32 -11.40 1.62
N TRP A 156 -8.81 -10.17 1.72
CA TRP A 156 -9.03 -9.46 2.98
C TRP A 156 -10.52 -9.43 3.31
N ASP A 157 -10.84 -9.63 4.58
CA ASP A 157 -12.18 -9.42 5.13
C ASP A 157 -12.23 -8.01 5.71
N LEU A 158 -13.04 -7.13 5.11
CA LEU A 158 -13.11 -5.71 5.46
C LEU A 158 -13.84 -5.47 6.79
N ASN A 159 -14.53 -6.47 7.34
CA ASN A 159 -15.18 -6.44 8.65
C ASN A 159 -14.33 -7.07 9.76
N LYS A 160 -13.24 -7.75 9.39
CA LYS A 160 -12.37 -8.41 10.36
C LYS A 160 -11.47 -7.38 11.01
N SER A 161 -11.48 -7.34 12.34
CA SER A 161 -10.50 -6.57 13.11
C SER A 161 -9.21 -7.38 13.20
N TYR A 162 -8.19 -6.99 12.43
CA TYR A 162 -6.93 -7.74 12.44
C TYR A 162 -6.05 -7.33 13.64
N PRO A 163 -5.23 -8.27 14.16
CA PRO A 163 -4.18 -7.93 15.12
C PRO A 163 -3.02 -7.19 14.41
N GLU A 164 -2.04 -6.72 15.17
CA GLU A 164 -0.81 -6.07 14.64
C GLU A 164 -0.02 -6.95 13.64
N THR A 165 -0.31 -8.25 13.59
CA THR A 165 0.24 -9.21 12.61
C THR A 165 -0.66 -9.40 11.38
N LEU A 166 -1.67 -8.54 11.16
CA LEU A 166 -2.55 -8.53 9.98
C LEU A 166 -3.05 -9.92 9.57
N ARG A 167 -2.90 -10.32 8.29
CA ARG A 167 -3.29 -11.65 7.81
C ARG A 167 -2.44 -12.78 8.42
N GLY A 168 -1.27 -12.49 8.96
CA GLY A 168 -0.40 -13.42 9.67
C GLY A 168 1.01 -12.86 9.86
N ASP A 169 1.74 -13.39 10.83
CA ASP A 169 3.12 -12.97 11.07
C ASP A 169 4.07 -13.61 10.06
N GLN A 170 5.09 -12.89 9.59
CA GLN A 170 5.96 -13.30 8.47
C GLN A 170 5.21 -13.57 7.15
N CYS A 171 3.96 -13.10 7.01
CA CYS A 171 3.15 -13.34 5.82
C CYS A 171 3.20 -12.14 4.87
N THR A 172 3.57 -12.39 3.61
CA THR A 172 3.51 -11.39 2.54
C THR A 172 2.07 -11.14 2.06
N SER A 173 1.88 -10.18 1.17
CA SER A 173 0.63 -9.89 0.46
C SER A 173 0.92 -9.52 -1.00
N ALA A 174 -0.05 -8.91 -1.69
CA ALA A 174 0.23 -8.24 -2.96
C ALA A 174 1.22 -7.09 -2.78
N ASP A 175 1.30 -6.50 -1.58
CA ASP A 175 2.34 -5.56 -1.13
C ASP A 175 3.41 -6.34 -0.32
N ALA A 176 4.70 -6.14 -0.60
CA ALA A 176 5.77 -6.94 0.01
C ALA A 176 5.84 -6.87 1.55
N ALA A 177 5.45 -5.73 2.15
CA ALA A 177 5.37 -5.55 3.60
C ALA A 177 4.18 -6.27 4.27
N GLY A 178 3.28 -6.85 3.47
CA GLY A 178 2.11 -7.58 3.96
C GLY A 178 0.86 -6.71 4.18
N PHE A 179 0.77 -5.54 3.54
CA PHE A 179 -0.37 -4.63 3.65
C PHE A 179 -1.44 -4.84 2.56
N PRO A 180 -2.72 -4.49 2.82
CA PRO A 180 -3.72 -4.36 1.76
C PRO A 180 -3.45 -3.12 0.91
N ILE A 181 -3.03 -3.29 -0.36
CA ILE A 181 -2.66 -2.18 -1.26
C ILE A 181 -3.82 -1.19 -1.37
N ALA A 182 -5.03 -1.67 -1.71
CA ALA A 182 -6.17 -0.79 -2.01
C ALA A 182 -6.56 0.14 -0.85
N ALA A 183 -6.31 -0.26 0.40
CA ALA A 183 -6.62 0.55 1.59
C ALA A 183 -5.59 1.66 1.85
N LEU A 184 -4.49 1.68 1.11
CA LEU A 184 -3.40 2.63 1.25
C LEU A 184 -3.25 3.56 0.03
N LEU A 185 -4.03 3.37 -1.04
CA LEU A 185 -4.00 4.22 -2.23
C LEU A 185 -5.08 5.30 -2.16
N PRO A 186 -4.73 6.60 -2.13
CA PRO A 186 -5.71 7.67 -2.31
C PRO A 186 -6.40 7.55 -3.66
N THR A 187 -7.72 7.77 -3.67
CA THR A 187 -8.49 7.87 -4.91
C THR A 187 -8.80 9.33 -5.28
N ALA A 188 -9.01 9.59 -6.58
CA ALA A 188 -9.40 10.92 -7.04
C ALA A 188 -10.74 11.37 -6.43
N ASP A 189 -11.66 10.42 -6.21
CA ASP A 189 -12.96 10.68 -5.62
C ASP A 189 -12.87 11.11 -4.15
N GLU A 190 -11.98 10.49 -3.35
CA GLU A 190 -11.72 10.91 -1.97
C GLU A 190 -11.15 12.33 -1.91
N VAL A 191 -10.16 12.63 -2.74
CA VAL A 191 -9.57 13.98 -2.80
C VAL A 191 -10.60 15.01 -3.24
N ALA A 192 -11.44 14.70 -4.25
CA ALA A 192 -12.54 15.55 -4.67
C ALA A 192 -13.57 15.78 -3.56
N SER A 193 -13.82 14.77 -2.71
CA SER A 193 -14.70 14.86 -1.54
C SER A 193 -14.11 15.71 -0.41
N GLY A 194 -12.79 15.94 -0.42
CA GLY A 194 -12.08 16.83 0.50
C GLY A 194 -11.40 16.14 1.68
N ALA A 195 -11.35 14.82 1.72
CA ALA A 195 -10.67 14.06 2.76
C ALA A 195 -10.14 12.72 2.25
N VAL A 196 -8.90 12.39 2.63
CA VAL A 196 -8.32 11.05 2.56
C VAL A 196 -8.05 10.65 4.01
N ASN A 197 -8.74 9.62 4.50
CA ASN A 197 -8.82 9.29 5.92
C ASN A 197 -8.07 8.01 6.30
N HIS A 198 -7.00 7.71 5.57
CA HIS A 198 -6.14 6.55 5.76
C HIS A 198 -4.68 6.96 5.50
N PRO A 199 -3.68 6.18 5.98
CA PRO A 199 -2.28 6.39 5.60
C PRO A 199 -2.07 6.14 4.11
N LEU A 200 -1.02 6.72 3.56
CA LEU A 200 -0.62 6.49 2.17
C LEU A 200 0.37 5.32 2.07
N ARG A 201 0.27 4.55 0.99
CA ARG A 201 1.34 3.66 0.56
C ARG A 201 2.52 4.49 0.06
N PHE A 202 3.73 4.13 0.48
CA PHE A 202 4.92 4.59 -0.23
C PHE A 202 5.95 3.47 -0.40
N ILE A 203 6.80 3.63 -1.41
CA ILE A 203 7.87 2.69 -1.76
C ILE A 203 9.20 3.43 -1.88
N LEU A 204 10.30 2.68 -1.85
CA LEU A 204 11.64 3.22 -2.01
C LEU A 204 12.49 2.26 -2.86
N PRO A 205 13.58 2.72 -3.50
CA PRO A 205 14.50 1.80 -4.15
C PRO A 205 15.03 0.76 -3.15
N ASN A 206 15.20 -0.49 -3.56
CA ASN A 206 15.67 -1.56 -2.66
C ASN A 206 17.02 -1.23 -2.01
N SER A 207 17.89 -0.48 -2.70
CA SER A 207 19.17 0.01 -2.18
C SER A 207 19.03 1.09 -1.10
N HIS A 208 17.87 1.70 -0.92
CA HIS A 208 17.60 2.72 0.11
C HIS A 208 16.96 2.13 1.37
N MET A 209 16.49 0.89 1.31
CA MET A 209 15.75 0.23 2.39
C MET A 209 16.60 -0.80 3.12
N ARG A 210 16.33 -0.95 4.42
CA ARG A 210 17.08 -1.87 5.27
C ARG A 210 16.79 -3.33 4.95
N GLU A 211 17.84 -4.11 4.77
CA GLU A 211 17.73 -5.54 4.47
C GLU A 211 17.35 -6.40 5.69
N GLY A 212 16.63 -7.49 5.42
CA GLY A 212 16.43 -8.61 6.36
C GLY A 212 15.54 -8.34 7.58
N VAL A 213 14.93 -7.16 7.69
CA VAL A 213 14.06 -6.80 8.82
C VAL A 213 12.85 -5.97 8.40
N TYR A 214 11.81 -6.00 9.22
CA TYR A 214 10.65 -5.10 9.14
C TYR A 214 10.25 -4.63 10.55
N VAL A 215 9.33 -3.67 10.63
CA VAL A 215 8.72 -3.19 11.88
C VAL A 215 7.20 -3.19 11.75
N ARG A 216 6.48 -3.33 12.85
CA ARG A 216 5.01 -3.24 12.85
C ARG A 216 4.55 -1.85 12.37
N PRO A 217 3.42 -1.74 11.64
CA PRO A 217 2.42 -2.80 11.41
C PRO A 217 2.73 -3.74 10.23
N ALA A 218 3.89 -3.63 9.57
CA ALA A 218 4.26 -4.62 8.56
C ALA A 218 4.39 -6.02 9.17
N THR A 219 4.14 -7.02 8.34
CA THR A 219 4.20 -8.44 8.71
C THR A 219 5.30 -9.18 7.98
N HIS A 220 5.91 -8.55 6.98
CA HIS A 220 6.87 -9.18 6.10
C HIS A 220 7.84 -8.13 5.54
N ALA A 221 8.88 -8.61 4.85
CA ALA A 221 9.85 -7.82 4.11
C ALA A 221 10.25 -8.57 2.83
N GLY A 222 10.54 -7.84 1.76
CA GLY A 222 10.97 -8.38 0.46
C GLY A 222 12.48 -8.29 0.20
N GLY A 223 12.83 -7.71 -0.96
CA GLY A 223 14.21 -7.61 -1.47
C GLY A 223 15.07 -6.37 -1.17
N PRO A 224 14.87 -5.55 -0.10
CA PRO A 224 15.81 -4.50 0.29
C PRO A 224 17.28 -4.97 0.41
N GLN A 225 18.22 -4.06 0.20
CA GLN A 225 19.66 -4.37 0.05
C GLN A 225 20.58 -3.49 0.90
N ASN A 226 20.05 -2.54 1.66
CA ASN A 226 20.88 -1.62 2.43
C ASN A 226 21.22 -2.21 3.81
N SER A 227 22.51 -2.40 4.08
CA SER A 227 23.01 -2.91 5.35
C SER A 227 23.18 -1.85 6.44
N ASP A 228 22.95 -0.56 6.15
CA ASP A 228 22.98 0.50 7.18
C ASP A 228 21.90 0.21 8.23
N PRO A 229 22.25 0.07 9.52
CA PRO A 229 21.26 -0.14 10.57
C PRO A 229 20.25 0.99 10.68
N ASN A 230 20.53 2.19 10.16
CA ASN A 230 19.60 3.31 10.14
C ASN A 230 18.83 3.45 8.82
N ALA A 231 19.06 2.61 7.81
CA ALA A 231 18.18 2.58 6.66
C ALA A 231 16.73 2.29 7.10
N PRO A 232 15.72 2.87 6.42
CA PRO A 232 14.31 2.62 6.73
C PRO A 232 13.94 1.14 6.52
N PRO A 233 13.42 0.44 7.55
CA PRO A 233 12.88 -0.91 7.38
C PRO A 233 11.45 -0.88 6.84
N TYR A 234 10.99 -1.95 6.20
CA TYR A 234 9.58 -2.11 5.86
C TYR A 234 8.66 -1.87 7.05
N GLY A 235 7.50 -1.25 6.79
CA GLY A 235 6.54 -0.86 7.82
C GLY A 235 6.90 0.42 8.58
N VAL A 236 8.05 1.05 8.31
CA VAL A 236 8.37 2.35 8.90
C VAL A 236 7.28 3.37 8.54
N TRP A 237 6.88 4.16 9.54
CA TRP A 237 5.77 5.08 9.42
C TRP A 237 6.27 6.52 9.38
N PHE A 238 6.19 7.13 8.20
CA PHE A 238 6.58 8.52 7.98
C PHE A 238 5.37 9.43 8.13
N ARG A 239 5.50 10.52 8.88
CA ARG A 239 4.46 11.53 9.07
C ARG A 239 4.99 12.89 8.64
N LEU A 240 4.26 13.58 7.77
CA LEU A 240 4.62 14.94 7.39
C LEU A 240 4.54 15.84 8.62
N ARG A 241 5.57 16.65 8.87
CA ARG A 241 5.62 17.48 10.08
C ARG A 241 4.46 18.46 10.12
N ALA A 242 3.95 18.71 11.33
CA ALA A 242 2.83 19.63 11.54
C ALA A 242 3.15 21.07 11.10
N ASP A 243 4.42 21.47 11.14
CA ASP A 243 4.92 22.79 10.78
C ASP A 243 5.21 22.97 9.27
N PHE A 244 5.01 21.93 8.44
CA PHE A 244 5.22 22.02 7.00
C PHE A 244 4.32 23.09 6.36
N ASP A 245 4.95 24.04 5.66
CA ASP A 245 4.27 25.14 4.97
C ASP A 245 3.59 24.64 3.68
N GLU A 246 2.28 24.48 3.79
CA GLU A 246 1.43 24.08 2.67
C GLU A 246 0.82 25.27 1.92
N SER A 247 1.17 26.53 2.23
CA SER A 247 0.48 27.73 1.73
C SER A 247 0.41 27.79 0.19
N LYS A 248 1.47 27.34 -0.49
CA LYS A 248 1.64 27.33 -1.94
C LYS A 248 0.85 26.23 -2.66
N TYR A 249 0.35 25.23 -1.93
CA TYR A 249 -0.38 24.11 -2.51
C TYR A 249 -1.85 24.45 -2.75
N SER A 250 -2.40 23.87 -3.81
CA SER A 250 -3.81 23.94 -4.17
C SER A 250 -4.70 23.31 -3.12
N LYS A 251 -6.02 23.51 -3.26
CA LYS A 251 -7.00 22.91 -2.35
C LYS A 251 -6.93 21.37 -2.37
N SER A 252 -6.80 20.76 -3.55
CA SER A 252 -6.73 19.31 -3.71
C SER A 252 -5.45 18.73 -3.12
N GLU A 253 -4.30 19.37 -3.38
CA GLU A 253 -3.01 18.94 -2.81
C GLU A 253 -3.02 19.01 -1.28
N LYS A 254 -3.65 20.06 -0.70
CA LYS A 254 -3.80 20.18 0.77
C LYS A 254 -4.61 19.05 1.40
N VAL A 255 -5.50 18.39 0.66
CA VAL A 255 -6.21 17.19 1.16
C VAL A 255 -5.22 16.05 1.38
N ILE A 256 -4.31 15.81 0.42
CA ILE A 256 -3.25 14.80 0.55
C ILE A 256 -2.26 15.18 1.66
N LEU A 257 -1.81 16.43 1.72
CA LEU A 257 -0.89 16.89 2.77
C LEU A 257 -1.50 16.75 4.16
N LYS A 258 -2.81 17.01 4.30
CA LYS A 258 -3.54 16.76 5.54
C LYS A 258 -3.55 15.27 5.89
N ALA A 259 -3.73 14.37 4.93
CA ALA A 259 -3.64 12.93 5.17
C ALA A 259 -2.23 12.53 5.64
N LEU A 260 -1.18 13.02 4.98
CA LEU A 260 0.22 12.79 5.40
C LEU A 260 0.55 13.36 6.79
N LYS A 261 -0.06 14.47 7.20
CA LYS A 261 0.07 15.01 8.58
C LYS A 261 -0.72 14.21 9.61
N THR A 262 -1.85 13.63 9.21
CA THR A 262 -2.81 12.99 10.13
C THR A 262 -2.55 11.49 10.30
N TYR A 263 -2.41 10.79 9.18
CA TYR A 263 -2.25 9.34 9.10
C TYR A 263 -0.86 8.94 8.63
N GLY A 264 -0.08 9.85 8.05
CA GLY A 264 1.25 9.53 7.54
C GLY A 264 1.22 8.62 6.32
N MET A 265 2.32 7.92 6.11
CA MET A 265 2.52 6.95 5.05
C MET A 265 3.39 5.80 5.54
N LEU A 266 3.16 4.60 5.01
CA LEU A 266 3.80 3.35 5.41
C LEU A 266 4.67 2.82 4.27
N LEU A 267 5.90 2.42 4.61
CA LEU A 267 6.81 1.83 3.64
C LEU A 267 6.37 0.41 3.34
N SER A 268 5.89 0.18 2.11
CA SER A 268 5.15 -1.04 1.79
C SER A 268 5.81 -1.95 0.75
N ASP A 269 6.56 -1.40 -0.21
CA ASP A 269 7.31 -2.18 -1.21
C ASP A 269 8.60 -1.49 -1.69
N GLY A 270 9.31 -2.16 -2.58
CA GLY A 270 10.44 -1.63 -3.33
C GLY A 270 10.03 -1.10 -4.70
N GLY A 271 10.58 0.06 -5.08
CA GLY A 271 10.39 0.64 -6.41
C GLY A 271 10.94 2.07 -6.50
N GLU A 272 10.82 2.67 -7.68
CA GLU A 272 11.53 3.93 -7.97
C GLU A 272 10.69 5.21 -7.75
N ILE A 273 9.36 5.09 -7.75
CA ILE A 273 8.44 6.22 -7.63
C ILE A 273 7.75 6.15 -6.26
N PRO A 274 7.99 7.11 -5.34
CA PRO A 274 7.70 6.90 -3.93
C PRO A 274 6.21 6.80 -3.62
N LEU A 275 5.34 7.60 -4.25
CA LEU A 275 3.90 7.57 -3.98
C LEU A 275 3.16 6.79 -5.07
N THR A 276 2.16 6.01 -4.66
CA THR A 276 1.21 5.39 -5.58
C THR A 276 -0.19 5.86 -5.22
N PHE A 277 -0.87 6.52 -6.16
CA PHE A 277 -2.29 6.86 -6.06
C PHE A 277 -3.08 5.98 -7.02
N ALA A 278 -4.36 5.73 -6.73
CA ALA A 278 -5.17 4.86 -7.57
C ALA A 278 -5.34 5.45 -9.00
N ASP A 279 -5.27 4.60 -10.01
CA ASP A 279 -5.59 4.93 -11.41
C ASP A 279 -7.03 5.47 -11.48
N ASP A 280 -7.21 6.62 -12.12
CA ASP A 280 -8.48 7.33 -12.12
C ASP A 280 -9.41 6.99 -13.28
N ARG A 281 -9.07 6.06 -14.20
CA ARG A 281 -9.87 5.84 -15.42
C ARG A 281 -11.32 5.47 -15.08
N THR A 282 -11.53 4.72 -14.00
CA THR A 282 -12.87 4.33 -13.53
C THR A 282 -13.47 5.21 -12.43
N ASN A 283 -12.70 6.15 -11.86
CA ASN A 283 -13.20 7.13 -10.90
C ASN A 283 -14.12 8.18 -11.53
N THR A 284 -14.96 8.81 -10.71
CA THR A 284 -15.83 9.91 -11.15
C THR A 284 -15.00 11.18 -11.36
N ALA A 285 -14.21 11.56 -10.35
CA ALA A 285 -13.21 12.61 -10.43
C ALA A 285 -11.95 12.11 -11.15
N LYS A 286 -11.20 13.06 -11.74
CA LYS A 286 -9.92 12.80 -12.40
C LYS A 286 -8.81 13.62 -11.73
N TRP A 287 -7.63 13.03 -11.55
CA TRP A 287 -6.44 13.70 -11.01
C TRP A 287 -6.11 14.96 -11.79
N SER A 288 -6.20 14.89 -13.12
CA SER A 288 -6.01 16.03 -14.02
C SER A 288 -6.96 17.20 -13.75
N SER A 289 -8.22 16.92 -13.40
CA SER A 289 -9.22 17.94 -13.05
C SER A 289 -9.00 18.51 -11.65
N LEU A 290 -8.38 17.73 -10.76
CA LEU A 290 -7.97 18.17 -9.42
C LEU A 290 -6.66 18.95 -9.41
N GLY A 291 -5.97 19.02 -10.55
CA GLY A 291 -4.67 19.66 -10.70
C GLY A 291 -3.50 18.85 -10.14
N ILE A 292 -3.73 17.58 -9.78
CA ILE A 292 -2.71 16.68 -9.26
C ILE A 292 -2.01 15.99 -10.43
N LYS A 293 -0.68 16.05 -10.42
CA LYS A 293 0.25 15.52 -11.43
C LYS A 293 1.36 14.76 -10.73
N ALA A 294 2.10 13.94 -11.48
CA ALA A 294 3.21 13.15 -10.94
C ALA A 294 4.21 13.98 -10.12
N ASP A 295 4.48 15.22 -10.52
CA ASP A 295 5.48 16.11 -9.92
C ASP A 295 4.94 17.06 -8.84
N SER A 296 3.66 16.94 -8.44
CA SER A 296 2.99 17.92 -7.55
C SER A 296 3.68 18.10 -6.20
N PHE A 297 4.37 17.06 -5.71
CA PHE A 297 5.02 17.08 -4.39
C PHE A 297 6.54 17.00 -4.46
N ASN A 298 7.17 17.14 -5.63
CA ASN A 298 8.62 16.97 -5.81
C ASN A 298 9.51 17.88 -4.94
N HIS A 299 8.95 18.96 -4.40
CA HIS A 299 9.66 19.88 -3.50
C HIS A 299 9.66 19.46 -2.03
N ILE A 300 8.98 18.37 -1.66
CA ILE A 300 8.92 17.87 -0.30
C ILE A 300 10.08 16.89 -0.09
N GLY A 301 11.11 17.33 0.63
CA GLY A 301 12.23 16.46 1.02
C GLY A 301 11.90 15.50 2.16
N VAL A 302 12.69 14.44 2.30
CA VAL A 302 12.62 13.49 3.43
C VAL A 302 12.73 14.18 4.79
N ASP A 303 13.45 15.29 4.86
CA ASP A 303 13.65 16.13 6.06
C ASP A 303 12.39 16.87 6.52
N GLN A 304 11.33 16.86 5.71
CA GLN A 304 10.01 17.39 6.05
C GLN A 304 9.14 16.37 6.80
N PHE A 305 9.64 15.16 7.04
CA PHE A 305 8.92 14.08 7.72
C PHE A 305 9.59 13.70 9.05
N ASP A 306 8.77 13.19 9.97
CA ASP A 306 9.23 12.43 11.14
C ASP A 306 8.91 10.95 10.94
N VAL A 307 9.75 10.07 11.47
CA VAL A 307 9.36 8.68 11.75
C VAL A 307 8.63 8.62 13.09
N VAL A 308 7.43 8.04 13.10
CA VAL A 308 6.59 7.87 14.30
C VAL A 308 6.49 6.40 14.68
N GLU A 309 6.20 6.13 15.97
CA GLU A 309 5.83 4.80 16.48
C GLU A 309 6.70 3.62 15.97
N LEU A 310 8.02 3.77 16.02
CA LEU A 310 8.93 2.72 15.56
C LEU A 310 9.12 1.62 16.61
N GLY A 311 8.55 0.44 16.34
CA GLY A 311 8.78 -0.78 17.12
C GLY A 311 10.20 -1.34 16.97
N PRO A 312 10.52 -2.45 17.66
CA PRO A 312 11.78 -3.15 17.45
C PRO A 312 11.83 -3.74 16.03
N ASP A 313 13.04 -3.85 15.49
CA ASP A 313 13.24 -4.57 14.23
C ASP A 313 12.90 -6.05 14.41
N ILE A 314 12.15 -6.60 13.48
CA ILE A 314 11.74 -8.01 13.43
C ILE A 314 12.52 -8.68 12.29
N PRO A 315 13.34 -9.70 12.55
CA PRO A 315 14.03 -10.45 11.50
C PRO A 315 13.04 -11.13 10.56
N LEU A 316 13.27 -10.99 9.25
CA LEU A 316 12.55 -11.73 8.23
C LEU A 316 12.96 -13.20 8.25
N THR A 317 11.98 -14.10 8.32
CA THR A 317 12.23 -15.55 8.28
C THR A 317 11.52 -16.26 7.14
N TYR A 318 10.57 -15.62 6.46
CA TYR A 318 9.67 -16.22 5.46
C TYR A 318 8.77 -17.35 6.01
N GLU A 319 8.70 -17.52 7.33
CA GLU A 319 7.92 -18.58 7.98
C GLU A 319 6.54 -18.06 8.36
N CYS A 320 5.69 -17.83 7.35
CA CYS A 320 4.35 -17.26 7.54
C CYS A 320 3.48 -18.10 8.49
N VAL A 321 2.90 -17.42 9.49
CA VAL A 321 1.91 -17.97 10.42
C VAL A 321 0.64 -17.14 10.33
N ARG A 322 -0.37 -17.65 9.60
CA ARG A 322 -1.66 -16.99 9.41
C ARG A 322 -2.40 -16.77 10.72
N ASN A 323 -3.03 -15.61 10.85
CA ASN A 323 -4.06 -15.40 11.85
C ASN A 323 -5.36 -16.08 11.38
N PRO A 324 -6.02 -16.88 12.25
CA PRO A 324 -7.29 -17.54 11.91
C PRO A 324 -8.38 -16.51 11.60
#